data_AF-A0A5Y3WSU4-F1
#
_entry.id   AF-A0A5Y3WSU4-F1
#
_cell.length_a   1.000
_cell.length_b   1.000
_cell.length_c   1.000
_cell.angle_alpha   90.00
_cell.angle_beta   90.00
_cell.angle_gamma   90.00
#
_symmetry.space_group_name_H-M   'P 1'
#
loop_
_entity.id
_entity.type
_entity.pdbx_description
1 polymer ?
#
loop_
_entity_poly.entity_id
_entity_poly.type
_entity_poly.pdbx_seq_one_letter_code
_entity_poly.pdbx_strand_id
1 'polypeptide(L)'
;VPSNYDPVARTYSGIWDGTFKPAYSNNPAWCLWDVLTHPRYGMGQRIGAADVDRWALYAIGQYCDQMVPDGFGGTEPRMTFNAYLAQQRKAWDVLTDFCSAMRCMPVWNGQRLTFVQDRPSDTVWTYTRSNVVMPDEGTPFRYSFSARKDRHNAVEVNWIDPDNGWQTSTELVEDTVAISHYGRNLVKMDAFGCTSRGQAHRAGLWLIKTELLETQTVDFSVGAEGLRHVPGDVIEVCDEDYAGISLGGRILSVDRARRILTLDREITLPSSGTTLISLVDGEGLPVSVDVQSVTDGVQVQVSRIPDGVAEYSVWGLKLPSLRQRLFR
;
A
#
# COMPACT_ATOMS: atom_id res chain seq x y z
N VAL A 1 24.02 -3.00 -8.95
CA VAL A 1 23.35 -2.09 -7.99
C VAL A 1 23.33 -0.66 -8.52
N PRO A 2 22.50 0.27 -8.03
CA PRO A 2 22.53 1.68 -8.45
C PRO A 2 23.92 2.29 -8.34
N SER A 3 24.27 3.15 -9.29
CA SER A 3 25.54 3.88 -9.32
C SER A 3 25.82 4.63 -8.02
N ASN A 4 24.78 5.17 -7.40
CA ASN A 4 24.84 5.99 -6.20
C ASN A 4 24.68 5.24 -4.86
N TYR A 5 24.53 3.91 -4.91
CA TYR A 5 24.35 3.05 -3.74
C TYR A 5 25.69 2.47 -3.26
N ASP A 6 25.93 2.52 -1.95
CA ASP A 6 26.99 1.77 -1.27
C ASP A 6 26.38 0.49 -0.67
N PRO A 7 26.68 -0.71 -1.19
CA PRO A 7 26.12 -1.96 -0.69
C PRO A 7 26.68 -2.42 0.66
N VAL A 8 27.83 -1.89 1.09
CA VAL A 8 28.43 -2.23 2.38
C VAL A 8 27.80 -1.35 3.46
N ALA A 9 27.77 -0.04 3.24
CA ALA A 9 27.17 0.91 4.16
C ALA A 9 25.64 0.94 4.08
N ARG A 10 25.05 0.41 3.00
CA ARG A 10 23.61 0.47 2.67
C ARG A 10 23.05 1.88 2.54
N THR A 11 23.87 2.80 2.05
CA THR A 11 23.51 4.21 1.91
C THR A 11 23.40 4.61 0.45
N TYR A 12 22.57 5.62 0.19
CA TYR A 12 22.33 6.18 -1.13
C TYR A 12 22.79 7.65 -1.12
N SER A 13 23.60 8.04 -2.08
CA SER A 13 24.24 9.37 -2.11
C SER A 13 23.75 10.20 -3.30
N GLY A 14 23.20 11.39 -3.04
CA GLY A 14 22.67 12.25 -4.10
C GLY A 14 21.48 11.67 -4.88
N ILE A 15 21.15 12.31 -5.99
CA ILE A 15 20.06 11.90 -6.88
C ILE A 15 20.58 10.80 -7.82
N TRP A 16 19.86 9.70 -7.90
CA TRP A 16 20.19 8.61 -8.81
C TRP A 16 19.82 8.96 -10.26
N ASP A 17 20.72 8.70 -11.19
CA ASP A 17 20.57 8.97 -12.63
C ASP A 17 19.99 7.78 -13.42
N GLY A 18 19.63 6.69 -12.74
CA GLY A 18 19.11 5.48 -13.36
C GLY A 18 20.17 4.51 -13.89
N THR A 19 21.47 4.79 -13.66
CA THR A 19 22.59 3.94 -14.09
C THR A 19 23.01 2.95 -13.01
N PHE A 20 23.66 1.85 -13.42
CA PHE A 20 24.05 0.77 -12.52
C PHE A 20 25.56 0.53 -12.54
N LYS A 21 26.10 0.07 -11.41
CA LYS A 21 27.47 -0.43 -11.26
C LYS A 21 27.49 -1.89 -10.78
N PRO A 22 28.50 -2.69 -11.17
CA PRO A 22 28.71 -4.02 -10.61
C PRO A 22 29.13 -3.93 -9.14
N ALA A 23 28.37 -4.58 -8.25
CA ALA A 23 28.76 -4.79 -6.86
C ALA A 23 27.91 -5.92 -6.26
N TYR A 24 28.44 -6.61 -5.26
CA TYR A 24 27.68 -7.54 -4.44
C TYR A 24 26.65 -6.78 -3.59
N SER A 25 25.46 -7.38 -3.42
CA SER A 25 24.40 -6.88 -2.55
C SER A 25 23.48 -8.04 -2.18
N ASN A 26 23.01 -8.07 -0.94
CA ASN A 26 21.93 -8.95 -0.46
C ASN A 26 20.64 -8.17 -0.18
N ASN A 27 20.52 -6.94 -0.70
CA ASN A 27 19.24 -6.25 -0.78
C ASN A 27 18.36 -6.94 -1.85
N PRO A 28 17.16 -7.45 -1.48
CA PRO A 28 16.31 -8.22 -2.38
C PRO A 28 15.92 -7.48 -3.66
N ALA A 29 15.77 -6.15 -3.63
CA ALA A 29 15.40 -5.37 -4.82
C ALA A 29 16.50 -5.45 -5.90
N TRP A 30 17.77 -5.42 -5.48
CA TRP A 30 18.91 -5.48 -6.38
C TRP A 30 19.22 -6.91 -6.82
N CYS A 31 18.98 -7.90 -5.96
CA CYS A 31 19.00 -9.30 -6.36
C CYS A 31 17.90 -9.59 -7.42
N LEU A 32 16.70 -9.06 -7.23
CA LEU A 32 15.60 -9.23 -8.17
C LEU A 32 15.88 -8.53 -9.52
N TRP A 33 16.39 -7.30 -9.49
CA TRP A 33 16.82 -6.60 -10.71
C TRP A 33 17.80 -7.44 -11.54
N ASP A 34 18.80 -8.03 -10.88
CA ASP A 34 19.80 -8.86 -11.53
C ASP A 34 19.17 -10.15 -12.10
N VAL A 35 18.35 -10.87 -11.34
CA VAL A 35 17.63 -12.06 -11.83
C VAL A 35 16.71 -11.75 -13.01
N LEU A 36 16.08 -10.57 -13.06
CA LEU A 36 15.20 -10.19 -14.15
C LEU A 36 15.97 -9.80 -15.42
N THR A 37 17.09 -9.09 -15.27
CA THR A 37 17.77 -8.45 -16.41
C THR A 37 19.00 -9.19 -16.90
N HIS A 38 19.55 -10.13 -16.13
CA HIS A 38 20.79 -10.80 -16.50
C HIS A 38 20.57 -11.81 -17.64
N PRO A 39 21.32 -11.74 -18.76
CA PRO A 39 21.04 -12.52 -19.97
C PRO A 39 21.46 -14.00 -19.87
N ARG A 40 22.32 -14.35 -18.90
CA ARG A 40 22.89 -15.71 -18.76
C ARG A 40 22.08 -16.64 -17.87
N TYR A 41 21.74 -16.19 -16.67
CA TYR A 41 21.07 -17.01 -15.63
C TYR A 41 19.71 -16.44 -15.22
N GLY A 42 19.38 -15.25 -15.70
CA GLY A 42 18.15 -14.55 -15.40
C GLY A 42 17.18 -14.56 -16.57
N MET A 43 16.22 -13.63 -16.53
CA MET A 43 15.21 -13.46 -17.57
C MET A 43 15.62 -12.46 -18.66
N GLY A 44 16.89 -12.02 -18.69
CA GLY A 44 17.38 -10.94 -19.55
C GLY A 44 17.25 -11.17 -21.06
N GLN A 45 17.07 -12.42 -21.50
CA GLN A 45 16.78 -12.74 -22.91
C GLN A 45 15.32 -12.50 -23.31
N ARG A 46 14.41 -12.41 -22.33
CA ARG A 46 12.97 -12.27 -22.52
C ARG A 46 12.43 -10.94 -22.00
N ILE A 47 13.02 -10.42 -20.94
CA ILE A 47 12.67 -9.16 -20.29
C ILE A 47 13.92 -8.28 -20.31
N GLY A 48 13.87 -7.19 -21.06
CA GLY A 48 14.94 -6.21 -21.09
C GLY A 48 14.93 -5.31 -19.85
N ALA A 49 16.04 -4.63 -19.58
CA ALA A 49 16.13 -3.61 -18.53
C ALA A 49 15.16 -2.42 -18.73
N ALA A 50 14.64 -2.23 -19.95
CA ALA A 50 13.60 -1.25 -20.25
C ALA A 50 12.21 -1.72 -19.80
N ASP A 51 11.98 -3.03 -19.74
CA ASP A 51 10.70 -3.64 -19.39
C ASP A 51 10.50 -3.77 -17.87
N VAL A 52 11.50 -3.40 -17.06
CA VAL A 52 11.46 -3.45 -15.59
C VAL A 52 11.47 -2.05 -15.01
N ASP A 53 10.54 -1.75 -14.11
CA ASP A 53 10.46 -0.47 -13.42
C ASP A 53 11.57 -0.31 -12.38
N ARG A 54 12.73 0.18 -12.83
CA ARG A 54 13.90 0.44 -12.00
C ARG A 54 13.64 1.46 -10.88
N TRP A 55 12.70 2.38 -11.08
CA TRP A 55 12.39 3.44 -10.11
C TRP A 55 11.57 2.90 -8.94
N ALA A 56 10.60 2.03 -9.23
CA ALA A 56 9.87 1.31 -8.19
C ALA A 56 10.82 0.44 -7.35
N LEU A 57 11.70 -0.33 -8.00
CA LEU A 57 12.71 -1.13 -7.30
C LEU A 57 13.71 -0.29 -6.50
N TYR A 58 14.04 0.93 -6.94
CA TYR A 58 14.88 1.85 -6.18
C TYR A 58 14.22 2.29 -4.87
N ALA A 59 12.95 2.68 -4.90
CA ALA A 59 12.21 3.02 -3.69
C ALA A 59 12.08 1.82 -2.72
N ILE A 60 11.81 0.63 -3.26
CA ILE A 60 11.77 -0.62 -2.49
C ILE A 60 13.15 -0.94 -1.89
N GLY A 61 14.22 -0.80 -2.67
CA GLY A 61 15.60 -1.03 -2.23
C GLY A 61 15.97 -0.12 -1.05
N GLN A 62 15.62 1.16 -1.11
CA GLN A 62 15.80 2.09 0.00
C GLN A 62 15.02 1.67 1.24
N TYR A 63 13.78 1.19 1.07
CA TYR A 63 12.97 0.67 2.19
C TYR A 63 13.59 -0.57 2.84
N CYS A 64 14.10 -1.51 2.03
CA CYS A 64 14.77 -2.72 2.52
C CYS A 64 16.05 -2.42 3.32
N ASP A 65 16.78 -1.36 2.96
CA ASP A 65 18.03 -0.97 3.61
C ASP A 65 17.85 -0.15 4.91
N GLN A 66 16.62 0.26 5.25
CA GLN A 66 16.37 0.97 6.51
C GLN A 66 16.74 0.10 7.70
N MET A 67 17.53 0.65 8.63
CA MET A 67 17.86 -0.04 9.88
C MET A 67 16.65 -0.08 10.80
N VAL A 68 16.28 -1.28 11.26
CA VAL A 68 15.17 -1.54 12.18
C VAL A 68 15.66 -2.37 13.36
N PRO A 69 14.95 -2.35 14.50
CA PRO A 69 15.28 -3.22 15.62
C PRO A 69 15.28 -4.70 15.22
N ASP A 70 16.30 -5.43 15.65
CA ASP A 70 16.46 -6.87 15.40
C ASP A 70 15.64 -7.74 16.38
N GLY A 71 15.12 -7.14 17.45
CA GLY A 71 14.40 -7.83 18.53
C GLY A 71 15.28 -8.30 19.69
N PHE A 72 16.59 -8.09 19.61
CA PHE A 72 17.60 -8.54 20.57
C PHE A 72 18.45 -7.38 21.13
N GLY A 73 18.05 -6.14 20.88
CA GLY A 73 18.71 -4.93 21.40
C GLY A 73 19.67 -4.27 20.39
N GLY A 74 19.79 -4.82 19.18
CA GLY A 74 20.53 -4.25 18.08
C GLY A 74 19.62 -3.73 16.96
N THR A 75 20.23 -3.47 15.81
CA THR A 75 19.53 -3.09 14.59
C THR A 75 20.06 -3.87 13.41
N GLU A 76 19.19 -4.21 12.49
CA GLU A 76 19.52 -4.87 11.23
C GLU A 76 18.80 -4.17 10.06
N PRO A 77 19.25 -4.36 8.81
CA PRO A 77 18.49 -3.92 7.66
C PRO A 77 17.10 -4.55 7.67
N ARG A 78 16.08 -3.77 7.28
CA ARG A 78 14.68 -4.19 7.33
C ARG A 78 14.46 -5.53 6.63
N MET A 79 15.04 -5.69 5.44
CA MET A 79 14.94 -6.88 4.62
C MET A 79 16.29 -7.19 3.98
N THR A 80 16.74 -8.43 4.19
CA THR A 80 17.88 -9.02 3.49
C THR A 80 17.43 -10.29 2.78
N PHE A 81 18.19 -10.69 1.76
CA PHE A 81 17.85 -11.85 0.95
C PHE A 81 19.09 -12.65 0.59
N ASN A 82 19.17 -13.85 1.13
CA ASN A 82 20.24 -14.82 0.93
C ASN A 82 19.60 -16.16 0.56
N ALA A 83 19.39 -16.39 -0.74
CA ALA A 83 18.77 -17.62 -1.24
C ALA A 83 19.74 -18.41 -2.11
N TYR A 84 19.62 -19.74 -2.06
CA TYR A 84 20.36 -20.66 -2.92
C TYR A 84 19.42 -21.28 -3.96
N LEU A 85 19.62 -20.94 -5.24
CA LEU A 85 18.80 -21.41 -6.36
C LEU A 85 19.52 -22.54 -7.11
N ALA A 86 19.36 -23.78 -6.63
CA ALA A 86 20.02 -24.95 -7.22
C ALA A 86 19.20 -25.71 -8.27
N GLN A 87 17.86 -25.58 -8.19
CA GLN A 87 16.95 -26.36 -9.03
C GLN A 87 16.24 -25.44 -10.04
N GLN A 88 15.93 -26.01 -11.21
CA GLN A 88 15.10 -25.32 -12.19
C GLN A 88 13.69 -25.15 -11.64
N ARG A 89 13.23 -23.90 -11.57
CA ARG A 89 11.90 -23.51 -11.13
C ARG A 89 11.23 -22.64 -12.18
N LYS A 90 9.91 -22.52 -12.12
CA LYS A 90 9.20 -21.57 -12.98
C LYS A 90 9.63 -20.15 -12.62
N ALA A 91 9.88 -19.36 -13.65
CA ALA A 91 10.26 -17.95 -13.53
C ALA A 91 9.30 -17.15 -12.62
N TRP A 92 8.00 -17.37 -12.78
CA TRP A 92 6.97 -16.70 -11.99
C TRP A 92 7.03 -17.05 -10.49
N ASP A 93 7.32 -18.31 -10.16
CA ASP A 93 7.42 -18.74 -8.75
C ASP A 93 8.64 -18.07 -8.09
N VAL A 94 9.77 -18.03 -8.79
CA VAL A 94 10.99 -17.35 -8.29
C VAL A 94 10.75 -15.85 -8.11
N LEU A 95 10.09 -15.19 -9.08
CA LEU A 95 9.69 -13.78 -8.98
C LEU A 95 8.81 -13.53 -7.75
N THR A 96 7.82 -14.40 -7.54
CA THR A 96 6.90 -14.31 -6.40
C THR A 96 7.65 -14.47 -5.07
N ASP A 97 8.66 -15.33 -4.99
CA ASP A 97 9.47 -15.49 -3.79
C ASP A 97 10.32 -14.24 -3.46
N PHE A 98 10.89 -13.58 -4.46
CA PHE A 98 11.57 -12.30 -4.24
C PHE A 98 10.59 -11.23 -3.76
N CYS A 99 9.42 -11.19 -4.39
CA CYS A 99 8.35 -10.24 -4.08
C CYS A 99 7.79 -10.44 -2.66
N SER A 100 7.62 -11.69 -2.21
CA SER A 100 7.13 -11.99 -0.86
C SER A 100 8.12 -11.52 0.22
N ALA A 101 9.42 -11.67 0.00
CA ALA A 101 10.46 -11.17 0.92
C ALA A 101 10.42 -9.64 1.08
N MET A 102 10.08 -8.92 0.00
CA MET A 102 9.97 -7.46 -0.01
C MET A 102 8.57 -6.94 0.37
N ARG A 103 7.60 -7.85 0.56
CA ARG A 103 6.17 -7.52 0.71
C ARG A 103 5.65 -6.68 -0.45
N CYS A 104 6.00 -7.07 -1.67
CA CYS A 104 5.50 -6.42 -2.87
C CYS A 104 4.78 -7.40 -3.79
N MET A 105 3.98 -6.86 -4.70
CA MET A 105 3.30 -7.58 -5.75
C MET A 105 3.88 -7.16 -7.11
N PRO A 106 4.28 -8.10 -7.98
CA PRO A 106 4.67 -7.80 -9.34
C PRO A 106 3.42 -7.51 -10.18
N VAL A 107 3.40 -6.39 -10.89
CA VAL A 107 2.27 -5.95 -11.72
C VAL A 107 2.77 -5.56 -13.11
N TRP A 108 2.10 -6.07 -14.14
CA TRP A 108 2.30 -5.60 -15.50
C TRP A 108 1.35 -4.43 -15.79
N ASN A 109 1.88 -3.22 -15.91
CA ASN A 109 1.05 -2.01 -16.11
C ASN A 109 0.74 -1.71 -17.59
N GLY A 110 0.96 -2.67 -18.49
CA GLY A 110 0.79 -2.52 -19.94
C GLY A 110 2.05 -2.05 -20.67
N GLN A 111 3.02 -1.43 -19.98
CA GLN A 111 4.28 -0.98 -20.57
C GLN A 111 5.50 -1.69 -19.97
N ARG A 112 5.50 -1.89 -18.66
CA ARG A 112 6.62 -2.46 -17.90
C ARG A 112 6.12 -3.26 -16.70
N LEU A 113 6.96 -4.18 -16.25
CA LEU A 113 6.83 -4.87 -14.98
C LEU A 113 7.19 -3.90 -13.86
N THR A 114 6.19 -3.48 -13.09
CA THR A 114 6.34 -2.62 -11.90
C THR A 114 6.05 -3.40 -10.62
N PHE A 115 6.41 -2.83 -9.49
CA PHE A 115 6.36 -3.47 -8.18
C PHE A 115 5.63 -2.59 -7.19
N VAL A 116 4.59 -3.15 -6.61
CA VAL A 116 3.71 -2.47 -5.68
C VAL A 116 4.03 -3.00 -4.29
N GLN A 117 4.66 -2.19 -3.45
CA GLN A 117 5.06 -2.60 -2.11
C GLN A 117 4.00 -2.21 -1.08
N ASP A 118 3.75 -3.10 -0.13
CA ASP A 118 3.00 -2.81 1.08
C ASP A 118 3.81 -1.87 1.99
N ARG A 119 3.62 -0.56 1.75
CA ARG A 119 4.16 0.54 2.54
C ARG A 119 3.10 1.63 2.68
N PRO A 120 3.19 2.49 3.70
CA PRO A 120 2.32 3.67 3.79
C PRO A 120 2.39 4.50 2.51
N SER A 121 1.22 4.84 1.99
CA SER A 121 1.04 5.65 0.77
C SER A 121 -0.15 6.57 0.96
N ASP A 122 -0.11 7.71 0.28
CA ASP A 122 -1.21 8.67 0.29
C ASP A 122 -2.41 8.13 -0.51
N THR A 123 -3.58 8.65 -0.18
CA THR A 123 -4.80 8.36 -0.92
C THR A 123 -4.71 8.94 -2.33
N VAL A 124 -5.02 8.14 -3.33
CA VAL A 124 -4.97 8.53 -4.76
C VAL A 124 -6.32 9.05 -5.24
N TRP A 125 -7.43 8.59 -4.64
CA TRP A 125 -8.77 9.02 -5.04
C TRP A 125 -9.80 8.82 -3.93
N THR A 126 -10.87 9.62 -3.97
CA THR A 126 -12.02 9.48 -3.10
C THR A 126 -13.24 9.02 -3.91
N TYR A 127 -13.80 7.87 -3.54
CA TYR A 127 -15.06 7.35 -4.07
C TYR A 127 -16.22 7.66 -3.15
N THR A 128 -17.30 8.15 -3.74
CA THR A 128 -18.56 8.50 -3.09
C THR A 128 -19.68 7.92 -3.93
N ARG A 129 -20.92 7.93 -3.43
CA ARG A 129 -22.10 7.53 -4.21
C ARG A 129 -22.22 8.29 -5.55
N SER A 130 -21.62 9.47 -5.67
CA SER A 130 -21.76 10.34 -6.82
C SER A 130 -20.75 10.07 -7.96
N ASN A 131 -19.77 9.18 -7.75
CA ASN A 131 -18.80 8.78 -8.78
C ASN A 131 -18.60 7.27 -8.90
N VAL A 132 -19.54 6.50 -8.36
CA VAL A 132 -19.66 5.05 -8.55
C VAL A 132 -20.91 4.75 -9.37
N VAL A 133 -20.88 3.64 -10.10
CA VAL A 133 -22.02 3.18 -10.90
C VAL A 133 -23.07 2.61 -9.94
N MET A 134 -24.28 3.14 -10.00
CA MET A 134 -25.41 2.61 -9.24
C MET A 134 -25.90 1.30 -9.89
N PRO A 135 -25.85 0.17 -9.18
CA PRO A 135 -26.43 -1.08 -9.67
C PRO A 135 -27.94 -1.08 -9.51
N ASP A 136 -28.63 -1.96 -10.25
CA ASP A 136 -30.09 -2.13 -10.18
C ASP A 136 -30.59 -2.50 -8.78
N GLU A 137 -29.75 -3.18 -7.99
CA GLU A 137 -30.01 -3.57 -6.60
C GLU A 137 -29.93 -2.39 -5.60
N GLY A 138 -29.52 -1.20 -6.03
CA GLY A 138 -29.62 0.05 -5.25
C GLY A 138 -28.46 0.35 -4.29
N THR A 139 -27.60 -0.61 -3.96
CA THR A 139 -26.44 -0.39 -3.08
C THR A 139 -25.13 -0.40 -3.88
N PRO A 140 -24.42 0.74 -4.02
CA PRO A 140 -23.23 0.81 -4.86
C PRO A 140 -21.99 0.13 -4.27
N PHE A 141 -21.83 0.18 -2.94
CA PHE A 141 -20.72 -0.44 -2.23
C PHE A 141 -21.17 -1.73 -1.57
N ARG A 142 -20.56 -2.85 -1.96
CA ARG A 142 -20.85 -4.17 -1.37
C ARG A 142 -19.68 -4.57 -0.50
N TYR A 143 -19.93 -4.77 0.80
CA TYR A 143 -18.88 -5.17 1.74
C TYR A 143 -18.93 -6.67 2.00
N SER A 144 -17.76 -7.30 1.96
CA SER A 144 -17.55 -8.65 2.45
C SER A 144 -16.49 -8.65 3.54
N PHE A 145 -16.50 -9.70 4.36
CA PHE A 145 -15.55 -9.84 5.46
C PHE A 145 -14.86 -11.19 5.39
N SER A 146 -13.57 -11.21 5.72
CA SER A 146 -12.82 -12.48 5.84
C SER A 146 -13.41 -13.35 6.94
N ALA A 147 -13.47 -14.66 6.74
CA ALA A 147 -14.02 -15.56 7.76
C ALA A 147 -13.05 -15.64 8.95
N ARG A 148 -13.58 -15.80 10.17
CA ARG A 148 -12.76 -15.89 11.40
C ARG A 148 -11.71 -17.01 11.33
N LYS A 149 -12.04 -18.13 10.69
CA LYS A 149 -11.12 -19.27 10.49
C LYS A 149 -9.90 -18.93 9.64
N ASP A 150 -10.03 -17.94 8.77
CA ASP A 150 -8.97 -17.50 7.85
C ASP A 150 -8.13 -16.37 8.48
N ARG A 151 -8.44 -15.97 9.73
CA ARG A 151 -7.70 -14.97 10.51
C ARG A 151 -6.84 -15.69 11.55
N HIS A 152 -5.58 -15.94 11.20
CA HIS A 152 -4.59 -16.56 12.06
C HIS A 152 -4.01 -15.55 13.03
N ASN A 153 -3.69 -16.02 14.22
CA ASN A 153 -3.11 -15.23 15.30
C ASN A 153 -1.84 -15.86 15.89
N ALA A 154 -1.39 -16.97 15.30
CA ALA A 154 -0.13 -17.62 15.54
C ALA A 154 0.48 -18.04 14.19
N VAL A 155 1.78 -17.83 14.03
CA VAL A 155 2.52 -18.17 12.80
C VAL A 155 3.82 -18.87 13.15
N GLU A 156 4.05 -20.03 12.55
CA GLU A 156 5.36 -20.69 12.53
C GLU A 156 6.08 -20.29 11.24
N VAL A 157 7.14 -19.49 11.38
CA VAL A 157 7.92 -18.97 10.25
C VAL A 157 9.21 -19.78 10.12
N ASN A 158 9.34 -20.53 9.03
CA ASN A 158 10.57 -21.22 8.71
C ASN A 158 11.56 -20.27 8.04
N TRP A 159 12.81 -20.29 8.48
CA TRP A 159 13.91 -19.48 7.95
C TRP A 159 15.22 -20.28 8.00
N ILE A 160 16.24 -19.84 7.27
CA ILE A 160 17.54 -20.53 7.22
C ILE A 160 18.47 -19.94 8.25
N ASP A 161 18.93 -20.75 9.20
CA ASP A 161 19.67 -20.29 10.36
C ASP A 161 21.19 -20.48 10.19
N PRO A 162 21.97 -19.40 10.01
CA PRO A 162 23.42 -19.49 9.85
C PRO A 162 24.12 -20.06 11.11
N ASP A 163 23.57 -19.82 12.29
CA ASP A 163 24.13 -20.27 13.56
C ASP A 163 23.81 -21.76 13.82
N ASN A 164 22.74 -22.27 13.23
CA ASN A 164 22.39 -23.69 13.21
C ASN A 164 22.89 -24.41 11.93
N GLY A 165 24.08 -24.03 11.45
CA GLY A 165 24.74 -24.70 10.32
C GLY A 165 23.98 -24.59 9.00
N TRP A 166 23.27 -23.48 8.77
CA TRP A 166 22.45 -23.21 7.58
C TRP A 166 21.26 -24.18 7.41
N GLN A 167 20.79 -24.77 8.51
CA GLN A 167 19.58 -25.59 8.52
C GLN A 167 18.32 -24.72 8.67
N THR A 168 17.17 -25.30 8.35
CA THR A 168 15.88 -24.64 8.58
C THR A 168 15.58 -24.61 10.08
N SER A 169 15.40 -23.41 10.62
CA SER A 169 14.87 -23.16 11.96
C SER A 169 13.45 -22.57 11.86
N THR A 170 12.65 -22.73 12.90
CA THR A 170 11.27 -22.19 12.97
C THR A 170 11.17 -21.14 14.06
N GLU A 171 10.70 -19.95 13.70
CA GLU A 171 10.35 -18.89 14.65
C GLU A 171 8.83 -18.90 14.88
N LEU A 172 8.40 -19.05 16.13
CA LEU A 172 6.99 -18.95 16.52
C LEU A 172 6.66 -17.50 16.87
N VAL A 173 5.65 -16.95 16.20
CA VAL A 173 5.13 -15.60 16.44
C VAL A 173 3.66 -15.70 16.84
N GLU A 174 3.27 -15.08 17.95
CA GLU A 174 1.91 -15.19 18.50
C GLU A 174 1.39 -13.83 18.97
N ASP A 175 0.12 -13.54 18.69
CA ASP A 175 -0.61 -12.40 19.28
C ASP A 175 -1.44 -12.90 20.47
N THR A 176 -0.87 -12.78 21.66
CA THR A 176 -1.46 -13.30 22.90
C THR A 176 -2.81 -12.67 23.24
N VAL A 177 -3.03 -11.40 22.83
CA VAL A 177 -4.30 -10.70 23.01
C VAL A 177 -5.34 -11.31 22.08
N ALA A 178 -5.04 -11.45 20.79
CA ALA A 178 -5.96 -12.07 19.84
C ALA A 178 -6.25 -13.54 20.19
N ILE A 179 -5.25 -14.29 20.67
CA ILE A 179 -5.40 -15.69 21.11
C ILE A 179 -6.33 -15.79 22.31
N SER A 180 -6.20 -14.90 23.30
CA SER A 180 -7.07 -14.93 24.49
C SER A 180 -8.54 -14.67 24.13
N HIS A 181 -8.80 -13.86 23.10
CA HIS A 181 -10.15 -13.54 22.65
C HIS A 181 -10.75 -14.58 21.68
N TYR A 182 -9.96 -15.12 20.76
CA TYR A 182 -10.47 -15.93 19.64
C TYR A 182 -10.07 -17.41 19.67
N GLY A 183 -9.19 -17.79 20.59
CA GLY A 183 -8.51 -19.09 20.57
C GLY A 183 -7.34 -19.10 19.58
N ARG A 184 -6.41 -20.05 19.75
CA ARG A 184 -5.21 -20.15 18.90
C ARG A 184 -5.57 -20.67 17.51
N ASN A 185 -5.17 -19.92 16.48
CA ASN A 185 -5.28 -20.28 15.07
C ASN A 185 -3.91 -20.16 14.41
N LEU A 186 -3.31 -21.30 14.05
CA LEU A 186 -1.92 -21.42 13.62
C LEU A 186 -1.82 -21.62 12.11
N VAL A 187 -0.93 -20.86 11.48
CA VAL A 187 -0.49 -21.08 10.09
C VAL A 187 1.03 -21.27 10.03
N LYS A 188 1.49 -22.01 9.02
CA LYS A 188 2.91 -22.19 8.71
C LYS A 188 3.27 -21.36 7.49
N MET A 189 4.41 -20.67 7.54
CA MET A 189 4.92 -19.84 6.45
C MET A 189 6.42 -20.09 6.27
N ASP A 190 6.88 -20.12 5.02
CA ASP A 190 8.30 -20.17 4.69
C ASP A 190 8.80 -18.77 4.29
N ALA A 191 9.78 -18.25 5.03
CA ALA A 191 10.44 -16.99 4.71
C ALA A 191 11.63 -17.24 3.76
N PHE A 192 11.33 -17.33 2.46
CA PHE A 192 12.36 -17.62 1.45
C PHE A 192 13.48 -16.57 1.43
N GLY A 193 14.73 -17.03 1.42
CA GLY A 193 15.91 -16.17 1.45
C GLY A 193 16.15 -15.44 2.77
N CYS A 194 15.35 -15.70 3.81
CA CYS A 194 15.52 -15.11 5.13
C CYS A 194 16.61 -15.87 5.91
N THR A 195 17.61 -15.13 6.40
CA THR A 195 18.68 -15.66 7.25
C THR A 195 18.82 -14.94 8.59
N SER A 196 17.80 -14.18 8.97
CA SER A 196 17.74 -13.50 10.27
C SER A 196 16.46 -13.90 10.99
N ARG A 197 16.62 -14.29 12.26
CA ARG A 197 15.51 -14.55 13.17
C ARG A 197 14.61 -13.32 13.33
N GLY A 198 15.19 -12.12 13.42
CA GLY A 198 14.46 -10.86 13.54
C GLY A 198 13.58 -10.59 12.32
N GLN A 199 14.11 -10.81 11.12
CA GLN A 199 13.36 -10.70 9.87
C GLN A 199 12.23 -11.74 9.79
N ALA A 200 12.47 -12.99 10.18
CA ALA A 200 11.45 -14.04 10.25
C ALA A 200 10.32 -13.67 11.21
N HIS A 201 10.67 -13.19 12.42
CA HIS A 201 9.70 -12.72 13.40
C HIS A 201 8.86 -11.55 12.87
N ARG A 202 9.48 -10.56 12.21
CA ARG A 202 8.75 -9.44 11.58
C ARG A 202 7.84 -9.89 10.44
N ALA A 203 8.19 -10.95 9.71
CA ALA A 203 7.34 -11.52 8.67
C ALA A 203 6.09 -12.18 9.28
N GLY A 204 6.24 -12.97 10.35
CA GLY A 204 5.11 -13.56 11.08
C GLY A 204 4.19 -12.49 11.69
N LEU A 205 4.76 -11.45 12.31
CA LEU A 205 3.99 -10.33 12.84
C LEU A 205 3.20 -9.60 11.74
N TRP A 206 3.81 -9.38 10.58
CA TRP A 206 3.14 -8.75 9.45
C TRP A 206 1.93 -9.57 8.99
N LEU A 207 2.06 -10.90 8.86
CA LEU A 207 0.95 -11.76 8.47
C LEU A 207 -0.21 -11.68 9.47
N ILE A 208 0.08 -11.82 10.77
CA ILE A 208 -0.93 -11.73 11.84
C ILE A 208 -1.63 -10.37 11.81
N LYS A 209 -0.86 -9.27 11.74
CA LYS A 209 -1.45 -7.92 11.75
C LYS A 209 -2.28 -7.66 10.49
N THR A 210 -1.84 -8.15 9.34
CA THR A 210 -2.60 -8.05 8.09
C THR A 210 -3.94 -8.77 8.24
N GLU A 211 -3.95 -10.04 8.64
CA GLU A 211 -5.19 -10.82 8.76
C GLU A 211 -6.15 -10.31 9.86
N LEU A 212 -5.63 -9.73 10.94
CA LEU A 212 -6.44 -9.16 12.02
C LEU A 212 -6.99 -7.76 11.70
N LEU A 213 -6.29 -6.97 10.89
CA LEU A 213 -6.66 -5.58 10.59
C LEU A 213 -7.41 -5.47 9.25
N GLU A 214 -6.93 -6.15 8.21
CA GLU A 214 -7.48 -6.14 6.85
C GLU A 214 -8.58 -7.20 6.71
N THR A 215 -9.70 -6.93 7.37
CA THR A 215 -10.80 -7.91 7.50
C THR A 215 -11.96 -7.68 6.54
N GLN A 216 -11.93 -6.58 5.80
CA GLN A 216 -13.05 -6.10 5.00
C GLN A 216 -12.61 -5.82 3.57
N THR A 217 -13.41 -6.29 2.63
CA THR A 217 -13.29 -5.99 1.19
C THR A 217 -14.51 -5.19 0.75
N VAL A 218 -14.32 -4.28 -0.19
CA VAL A 218 -15.39 -3.50 -0.81
C VAL A 218 -15.39 -3.73 -2.32
N ASP A 219 -16.55 -4.13 -2.84
CA ASP A 219 -16.78 -4.34 -4.26
C ASP A 219 -17.73 -3.27 -4.78
N PHE A 220 -17.34 -2.56 -5.83
CA PHE A 220 -18.14 -1.53 -6.49
C PHE A 220 -17.69 -1.34 -7.94
N SER A 221 -18.52 -0.70 -8.75
CA SER A 221 -18.22 -0.39 -10.15
C SER A 221 -18.03 1.11 -10.33
N VAL A 222 -17.13 1.50 -11.22
CA VAL A 222 -16.77 2.89 -11.48
C VAL A 222 -16.82 3.18 -12.98
N GLY A 223 -16.97 4.45 -13.32
CA GLY A 223 -16.85 4.91 -14.70
C GLY A 223 -15.40 4.98 -15.17
N ALA A 224 -15.14 5.79 -16.20
CA ALA A 224 -13.80 5.98 -16.76
C ALA A 224 -12.77 6.53 -15.74
N GLU A 225 -13.23 7.17 -14.65
CA GLU A 225 -12.38 7.61 -13.55
C GLU A 225 -11.53 6.47 -12.96
N GLY A 226 -12.02 5.22 -13.00
CA GLY A 226 -11.30 4.05 -12.51
C GLY A 226 -10.04 3.69 -13.29
N LEU A 227 -9.91 4.15 -14.55
CA LEU A 227 -8.73 3.87 -15.39
C LEU A 227 -7.44 4.50 -14.86
N ARG A 228 -7.56 5.41 -13.90
CA ARG A 228 -6.40 6.03 -13.24
C ARG A 228 -5.65 5.10 -12.29
N HIS A 229 -6.32 4.05 -11.82
CA HIS A 229 -5.78 3.21 -10.76
C HIS A 229 -4.81 2.16 -11.27
N VAL A 230 -3.78 1.94 -10.48
CA VAL A 230 -2.90 0.77 -10.58
C VAL A 230 -3.15 -0.09 -9.34
N PRO A 231 -3.07 -1.43 -9.43
CA PRO A 231 -3.17 -2.28 -8.25
C PRO A 231 -2.27 -1.79 -7.12
N GLY A 232 -2.81 -1.71 -5.90
CA GLY A 232 -2.10 -1.22 -4.72
C GLY A 232 -2.28 0.25 -4.38
N ASP A 233 -2.92 1.02 -5.24
CA ASP A 233 -3.34 2.39 -4.90
C ASP A 233 -4.27 2.37 -3.69
N VAL A 234 -4.06 3.31 -2.77
CA VAL A 234 -4.96 3.49 -1.63
C VAL A 234 -6.08 4.45 -2.05
N ILE A 235 -7.32 4.00 -1.90
CA ILE A 235 -8.52 4.78 -2.17
C ILE A 235 -9.28 5.06 -0.89
N GLU A 236 -9.96 6.19 -0.83
CA GLU A 236 -10.88 6.53 0.24
C GLU A 236 -12.32 6.27 -0.22
N VAL A 237 -13.12 5.62 0.62
CA VAL A 237 -14.54 5.37 0.36
C VAL A 237 -15.40 6.16 1.35
N CYS A 238 -16.09 7.18 0.85
CA CYS A 238 -17.08 7.96 1.56
C CYS A 238 -18.48 7.42 1.27
N ASP A 239 -18.82 6.34 1.97
CA ASP A 239 -20.12 5.68 1.85
C ASP A 239 -21.13 6.25 2.86
N GLU A 240 -22.14 6.94 2.34
CA GLU A 240 -23.21 7.58 3.12
C GLU A 240 -24.17 6.56 3.75
N ASP A 241 -24.43 5.44 3.07
CA ASP A 241 -25.33 4.40 3.56
C ASP A 241 -24.69 3.69 4.77
N TYR A 242 -23.36 3.53 4.73
CA TYR A 242 -22.60 2.99 5.85
C TYR A 242 -22.42 4.00 7.00
N ALA A 243 -22.15 5.27 6.69
CA ALA A 243 -21.92 6.30 7.70
C ALA A 243 -23.21 6.85 8.34
N GLY A 244 -24.36 6.69 7.68
CA GLY A 244 -25.65 7.24 8.10
C GLY A 244 -25.75 8.76 7.98
N ILE A 245 -24.80 9.41 7.31
CA ILE A 245 -24.76 10.86 7.07
C ILE A 245 -24.19 11.15 5.68
N SER A 246 -24.50 12.33 5.13
CA SER A 246 -23.96 12.76 3.83
C SER A 246 -22.47 13.07 3.94
N LEU A 247 -21.66 12.29 3.22
CA LEU A 247 -20.20 12.34 3.25
C LEU A 247 -19.58 12.64 1.90
N GLY A 248 -20.36 12.70 0.81
CA GLY A 248 -19.77 12.94 -0.49
C GLY A 248 -20.79 13.32 -1.54
N GLY A 249 -20.31 13.99 -2.60
CA GLY A 249 -21.22 14.58 -3.55
C GLY A 249 -20.52 15.19 -4.76
N ARG A 250 -21.22 16.12 -5.40
CA ARG A 250 -20.73 16.94 -6.52
C ARG A 250 -20.81 18.42 -6.16
N ILE A 251 -19.86 19.20 -6.67
CA ILE A 251 -19.87 20.65 -6.51
C ILE A 251 -20.81 21.24 -7.57
N LEU A 252 -21.78 22.07 -7.18
CA LEU A 252 -22.68 22.76 -8.10
C LEU A 252 -22.12 24.11 -8.58
N SER A 253 -21.38 24.82 -7.72
CA SER A 253 -20.77 26.10 -8.09
C SER A 253 -19.54 26.42 -7.25
N VAL A 254 -18.63 27.24 -7.79
CA VAL A 254 -17.35 27.61 -7.17
C VAL A 254 -17.15 29.13 -7.18
N ASP A 255 -17.23 29.79 -6.03
CA ASP A 255 -16.84 31.20 -5.85
C ASP A 255 -15.40 31.27 -5.31
N ARG A 256 -14.43 31.45 -6.22
CA ARG A 256 -13.00 31.54 -5.88
C ARG A 256 -12.64 32.80 -5.09
N ALA A 257 -13.37 33.90 -5.27
CA ALA A 257 -13.09 35.16 -4.58
C ALA A 257 -13.44 35.07 -3.10
N ARG A 258 -14.58 34.44 -2.77
CA ARG A 258 -15.04 34.25 -1.39
C ARG A 258 -14.60 32.92 -0.77
N ARG A 259 -14.06 32.00 -1.58
CA ARG A 259 -13.71 30.62 -1.23
C ARG A 259 -14.94 29.83 -0.76
N ILE A 260 -16.03 29.96 -1.51
CA ILE A 260 -17.30 29.28 -1.21
C ILE A 260 -17.56 28.22 -2.29
N LEU A 261 -17.86 27.00 -1.84
CA LEU A 261 -18.33 25.90 -2.67
C LEU A 261 -19.82 25.70 -2.41
N THR A 262 -20.62 25.60 -3.46
CA THR A 262 -22.02 25.16 -3.33
C THR A 262 -22.07 23.66 -3.59
N LEU A 263 -22.52 22.89 -2.61
CA LEU A 263 -22.64 21.43 -2.71
C LEU A 263 -24.00 21.04 -3.27
N ASP A 264 -24.09 19.82 -3.79
CA ASP A 264 -25.32 19.21 -4.32
C ASP A 264 -26.31 18.74 -3.24
N ARG A 265 -25.88 18.72 -1.98
CA ARG A 265 -26.67 18.28 -0.82
C ARG A 265 -26.24 19.02 0.44
N GLU A 266 -27.13 19.02 1.42
CA GLU A 266 -26.86 19.62 2.73
C GLU A 266 -25.84 18.81 3.53
N ILE A 267 -24.98 19.53 4.25
CA ILE A 267 -24.02 18.96 5.19
C ILE A 267 -24.15 19.64 6.56
N THR A 268 -23.87 18.88 7.61
CA THR A 268 -23.89 19.37 8.99
C THR A 268 -22.51 19.30 9.58
N LEU A 269 -22.01 20.43 10.10
CA LEU A 269 -20.74 20.45 10.82
C LEU A 269 -20.91 19.91 12.25
N PRO A 270 -19.95 19.13 12.75
CA PRO A 270 -19.92 18.72 14.14
C PRO A 270 -19.70 19.93 15.05
N SER A 271 -20.18 19.83 16.30
CA SER A 271 -20.04 20.90 17.31
C SER A 271 -18.60 21.11 17.80
N SER A 272 -17.69 20.16 17.51
CA SER A 272 -16.27 20.24 17.88
C SER A 272 -15.40 19.44 16.90
N GLY A 273 -14.12 19.81 16.85
CA GLY A 273 -13.13 19.20 15.96
C GLY A 273 -13.02 19.87 14.60
N THR A 274 -11.97 19.52 13.85
CA THR A 274 -11.72 20.09 12.51
C THR A 274 -12.38 19.22 11.46
N THR A 275 -13.24 19.83 10.63
CA THR A 275 -13.83 19.17 9.47
C THR A 275 -13.03 19.52 8.22
N LEU A 276 -12.64 18.51 7.45
CA LEU A 276 -11.99 18.70 6.17
C LEU A 276 -12.92 18.29 5.03
N ILE A 277 -12.76 18.94 3.88
CA ILE A 277 -13.35 18.52 2.62
C ILE A 277 -12.22 18.10 1.66
N SER A 278 -12.30 16.86 1.17
CA SER A 278 -11.46 16.31 0.12
C SER A 278 -11.98 16.81 -1.23
N LEU A 279 -11.10 17.46 -1.99
CA LEU A 279 -11.36 18.03 -3.31
C LEU A 279 -10.33 17.49 -4.30
N VAL A 280 -10.66 17.46 -5.58
CA VAL A 280 -9.71 17.04 -6.62
C VAL A 280 -9.06 18.27 -7.24
N ASP A 281 -7.73 18.34 -7.22
CA ASP A 281 -6.98 19.43 -7.86
C ASP A 281 -6.79 19.22 -9.38
N GLY A 282 -6.10 20.15 -10.04
CA GLY A 282 -5.84 20.12 -11.48
C GLY A 282 -4.91 18.99 -11.93
N GLU A 283 -4.17 18.36 -11.01
CA GLU A 283 -3.37 17.16 -11.26
C GLU A 283 -4.19 15.88 -11.05
N GLY A 284 -5.44 16.03 -10.61
CA GLY A 284 -6.34 14.93 -10.33
C GLY A 284 -6.06 14.25 -8.99
N LEU A 285 -5.35 14.90 -8.07
CA LEU A 285 -5.04 14.34 -6.75
C LEU A 285 -6.03 14.86 -5.69
N PRO A 286 -6.38 14.03 -4.69
CA PRO A 286 -7.25 14.44 -3.59
C PRO A 286 -6.49 15.35 -2.62
N VAL A 287 -6.97 16.58 -2.46
CA VAL A 287 -6.46 17.59 -1.53
C VAL A 287 -7.50 17.84 -0.45
N SER A 288 -7.10 17.65 0.80
CA SER A 288 -7.95 17.96 1.96
C SER A 288 -7.80 19.42 2.38
N VAL A 289 -8.93 20.09 2.58
CA VAL A 289 -9.01 21.52 2.91
C VAL A 289 -9.92 21.71 4.12
N ASP A 290 -9.55 22.62 5.04
CA ASP A 290 -10.37 22.95 6.20
C ASP A 290 -11.69 23.63 5.80
N VAL A 291 -12.78 23.15 6.36
CA VAL A 291 -14.09 23.80 6.30
C VAL A 291 -14.19 24.82 7.43
N GLN A 292 -14.41 26.09 7.07
CA GLN A 292 -14.47 27.21 8.01
C GLN A 292 -15.89 27.50 8.49
N SER A 293 -16.86 27.43 7.58
CA SER A 293 -18.26 27.64 7.90
C SER A 293 -19.17 26.98 6.86
N VAL A 294 -20.42 26.71 7.25
CA VAL A 294 -21.48 26.24 6.35
C VAL A 294 -22.69 27.15 6.52
N THR A 295 -23.22 27.65 5.41
CA THR A 295 -24.44 28.48 5.36
C THR A 295 -25.52 27.72 4.59
N ASP A 296 -26.74 27.71 5.14
CA ASP A 296 -27.91 27.02 4.58
C ASP A 296 -27.67 25.53 4.27
N GLY A 297 -26.73 24.88 4.97
CA GLY A 297 -26.36 23.49 4.76
C GLY A 297 -25.56 23.20 3.47
N VAL A 298 -25.63 24.05 2.45
CA VAL A 298 -25.07 23.77 1.10
C VAL A 298 -23.92 24.68 0.70
N GLN A 299 -23.77 25.86 1.30
CA GLN A 299 -22.68 26.79 0.99
C GLN A 299 -21.54 26.62 1.98
N VAL A 300 -20.42 26.08 1.52
CA VAL A 300 -19.28 25.71 2.35
C VAL A 300 -18.14 26.67 2.10
N GLN A 301 -17.77 27.44 3.12
CA GLN A 301 -16.58 28.28 3.07
C GLN A 301 -15.35 27.46 3.47
N VAL A 302 -14.33 27.48 2.62
CA VAL A 302 -13.10 26.68 2.81
C VAL A 302 -11.87 27.57 2.96
N SER A 303 -10.81 27.04 3.58
CA SER A 303 -9.57 27.80 3.79
C SER A 303 -8.87 28.20 2.49
N ARG A 304 -8.95 27.34 1.45
CA ARG A 304 -8.49 27.61 0.08
C ARG A 304 -9.26 26.76 -0.93
N ILE A 305 -9.37 27.20 -2.19
CA ILE A 305 -9.88 26.35 -3.27
C ILE A 305 -8.68 25.93 -4.13
N PRO A 306 -8.31 24.64 -4.16
CA PRO A 306 -7.24 24.15 -5.03
C PRO A 306 -7.46 24.55 -6.49
N ASP A 307 -6.36 24.72 -7.22
CA ASP A 307 -6.42 24.92 -8.66
C ASP A 307 -7.01 23.67 -9.32
N GLY A 308 -7.82 23.86 -10.37
CA GLY A 308 -8.50 22.76 -11.07
C GLY A 308 -9.86 22.34 -10.51
N VAL A 309 -10.22 22.71 -9.27
CA VAL A 309 -11.58 22.47 -8.75
C VAL A 309 -12.61 23.20 -9.61
N ALA A 310 -13.63 22.48 -10.09
CA ALA A 310 -14.64 22.99 -10.99
C ALA A 310 -16.05 22.52 -10.60
N GLU A 311 -17.05 23.03 -11.31
CA GLU A 311 -18.41 22.47 -11.25
C GLU A 311 -18.37 20.99 -11.63
N TYR A 312 -19.21 20.20 -10.96
CA TYR A 312 -19.27 18.75 -11.02
C TYR A 312 -18.02 17.99 -10.55
N SER A 313 -17.01 18.66 -9.97
CA SER A 313 -15.94 17.97 -9.25
C SER A 313 -16.53 17.17 -8.06
N VAL A 314 -15.90 16.03 -7.77
CA VAL A 314 -16.26 15.19 -6.62
C VAL A 314 -15.73 15.84 -5.34
N TRP A 315 -16.52 15.76 -4.28
CA TRP A 315 -16.07 16.09 -2.93
C TRP A 315 -16.38 14.98 -1.95
N GLY A 316 -15.57 14.86 -0.89
CA GLY A 316 -15.80 13.97 0.23
C GLY A 316 -15.51 14.66 1.56
N LEU A 317 -16.32 14.44 2.59
CA LEU A 317 -16.13 15.01 3.92
C LEU A 317 -15.32 14.08 4.82
N LYS A 318 -14.43 14.70 5.60
CA LYS A 318 -13.62 14.05 6.64
C LYS A 318 -14.00 14.69 7.96
N LEU A 319 -14.82 13.97 8.72
CA LEU A 319 -15.30 14.42 10.01
C LEU A 319 -14.40 13.89 11.14
N PRO A 320 -14.16 14.67 12.20
CA PRO A 320 -13.36 14.24 13.35
C PRO A 320 -14.01 13.08 14.13
N SER A 321 -15.33 12.94 14.04
CA SER A 321 -16.10 11.87 14.68
C SER A 321 -16.12 10.56 13.89
N LEU A 322 -15.64 10.55 12.64
CA LEU A 322 -15.70 9.40 11.76
C LEU A 322 -14.32 8.95 11.32
N ARG A 323 -14.10 7.65 11.38
CA ARG A 323 -12.88 7.04 10.84
C ARG A 323 -12.95 7.01 9.32
N GLN A 324 -11.93 7.57 8.67
CA GLN A 324 -11.74 7.43 7.23
C GLN A 324 -11.61 5.95 6.85
N ARG A 325 -12.27 5.57 5.77
CA ARG A 325 -12.26 4.20 5.27
C ARG A 325 -11.37 4.14 4.05
N LEU A 326 -10.17 3.63 4.27
CA LEU A 326 -9.16 3.45 3.24
C LEU A 326 -9.14 1.98 2.80
N PHE A 327 -9.05 1.76 1.51
CA PHE A 327 -8.97 0.44 0.88
C PHE A 327 -7.83 0.42 -0.12
N ARG A 328 -7.32 -0.79 -0.39
CA ARG A 328 -6.30 -1.08 -1.39
C ARG A 328 -6.82 -2.13 -2.37
#